data_AF-A0A2A4T196-F1
#
_entry.id   AF-A0A2A4T196-F1
#
_cell.length_a   1.000
_cell.length_b   1.000
_cell.length_c   1.000
_cell.angle_alpha   90.00
_cell.angle_beta   90.00
_cell.angle_gamma   90.00
#
_symmetry.space_group_name_H-M   'P 1'
#
loop_
_entity.id
_entity.type
_entity.pdbx_description
1 polymer ?
#
loop_
_entity_poly.entity_id
_entity_poly.type
_entity_poly.pdbx_seq_one_letter_code
_entity_poly.pdbx_strand_id
1 'polypeptide(L)'
;MDIVAQYSKIVGKPALPPFWSLGFHLCSWKWDTFAKMKASKEATLTAGFLLETQWIDIPYMVAFEDFTVDDEEGRPFAGIVDYVANELQANNRHFIPIIDAGIGPVESQYYIDGIEAGIFI
;
A
#
# COMPACT_ATOMS: atom_id res chain seq x y z
N MET A 1 33.01 19.89 13.11
CA MET A 1 33.08 18.54 12.55
C MET A 1 31.65 18.02 12.44
N ASP A 2 31.17 17.73 11.23
CA ASP A 2 29.80 17.24 11.01
C ASP A 2 29.82 15.70 10.99
N ILE A 3 29.26 15.08 12.02
CA ILE A 3 29.25 13.61 12.20
C ILE A 3 28.29 12.94 11.22
N VAL A 4 27.14 13.58 10.92
CA VAL A 4 26.12 13.01 10.03
C VAL A 4 26.65 12.95 8.59
N ALA A 5 27.35 13.99 8.15
CA ALA A 5 27.98 14.03 6.84
C ALA A 5 29.12 13.00 6.67
N GLN A 6 29.81 12.63 7.75
CA GLN A 6 30.85 11.60 7.71
C GLN A 6 30.27 10.19 7.71
N TYR A 7 29.28 9.95 8.58
CA TYR A 7 28.62 8.65 8.67
C TYR A 7 27.94 8.25 7.37
N SER A 8 27.20 9.18 6.73
CA SER A 8 26.52 8.93 5.44
C SER A 8 27.47 8.64 4.27
N LYS A 9 28.77 8.99 4.36
CA LYS A 9 29.77 8.57 3.36
C LYS A 9 30.15 7.09 3.48
N ILE A 10 29.92 6.49 4.64
CA ILE A 10 30.25 5.09 4.93
C ILE A 10 29.04 4.19 4.68
N VAL A 11 27.88 4.55 5.24
CA VAL A 11 26.67 3.70 5.15
C VAL A 11 25.79 3.99 3.95
N GLY A 12 26.08 5.06 3.20
CA GLY A 12 25.26 5.55 2.11
C GLY A 12 24.45 6.80 2.47
N LYS A 13 24.16 7.61 1.46
CA LYS A 13 23.31 8.79 1.61
C LYS A 13 21.84 8.38 1.62
N PRO A 14 20.96 9.14 2.32
CA PRO A 14 19.52 8.94 2.21
C PRO A 14 19.07 9.02 0.75
N ALA A 15 18.14 8.14 0.36
CA ALA A 15 17.50 8.21 -0.94
C ALA A 15 16.70 9.53 -1.06
N LEU A 16 16.68 10.13 -2.26
CA LEU A 16 15.85 11.29 -2.54
C LEU A 16 14.40 10.80 -2.76
N PRO A 17 13.44 11.18 -1.91
CA PRO A 17 12.07 10.74 -2.09
C PRO A 17 11.40 11.44 -3.28
N PRO A 18 10.37 10.83 -3.91
CA PRO A 18 9.56 11.51 -4.90
C PRO A 18 8.78 12.65 -4.26
N PHE A 19 8.55 13.74 -5.00
CA PHE A 19 7.96 14.96 -4.45
C PHE A 19 6.60 14.74 -3.77
N TRP A 20 5.76 13.88 -4.35
CA TRP A 20 4.42 13.57 -3.82
C TRP A 20 4.44 12.99 -2.41
N SER A 21 5.49 12.23 -2.05
CA SER A 21 5.61 11.62 -0.72
C SER A 21 5.82 12.62 0.43
N LEU A 22 5.99 13.91 0.11
CA LEU A 22 6.05 14.99 1.09
C LEU A 22 4.66 15.53 1.46
N GLY A 23 3.59 15.04 0.82
CA GLY A 23 2.21 15.42 1.13
C GLY A 23 1.64 14.70 2.35
N PHE A 24 0.33 14.86 2.59
CA PHE A 24 -0.37 14.17 3.67
C PHE A 24 -0.78 12.75 3.24
N HIS A 25 -0.52 11.75 4.08
CA HIS A 25 -0.79 10.34 3.82
C HIS A 25 -1.85 9.83 4.81
N LEU A 26 -2.81 9.03 4.33
CA LEU A 26 -3.86 8.44 5.18
C LEU A 26 -3.83 6.92 5.10
N CYS A 27 -3.76 6.26 6.26
CA CYS A 27 -3.73 4.80 6.41
C CYS A 27 -4.53 4.36 7.64
N SER A 28 -5.09 3.15 7.62
CA SER A 28 -5.67 2.50 8.79
C SER A 28 -5.89 1.00 8.54
N TRP A 29 -5.43 0.18 9.47
CA TRP A 29 -5.79 -1.24 9.55
C TRP A 29 -7.29 -1.49 9.75
N LYS A 30 -8.02 -0.51 10.30
CA LYS A 30 -9.44 -0.67 10.67
C LYS A 30 -10.40 -0.63 9.47
N TRP A 31 -9.91 -0.38 8.26
CA TRP A 31 -10.73 -0.44 7.06
C TRP A 31 -10.84 -1.88 6.58
N ASP A 32 -11.79 -2.61 7.15
CA ASP A 32 -12.15 -3.98 6.76
C ASP A 32 -13.03 -4.05 5.50
N THR A 33 -13.38 -2.90 4.90
CA THR A 33 -14.09 -2.79 3.62
C THR A 33 -13.61 -1.57 2.84
N PHE A 34 -13.68 -1.64 1.52
CA PHE A 34 -13.37 -0.51 0.64
C PHE A 34 -14.27 0.71 0.89
N ALA A 35 -15.53 0.49 1.28
CA ALA A 35 -16.45 1.56 1.64
C ALA A 35 -15.98 2.37 2.87
N LYS A 36 -15.45 1.71 3.91
CA LYS A 36 -14.93 2.39 5.12
C LYS A 36 -13.69 3.23 4.80
N MET A 37 -12.81 2.75 3.93
CA MET A 37 -11.66 3.52 3.46
C MET A 37 -12.12 4.77 2.71
N LYS A 38 -13.02 4.63 1.72
CA LYS A 38 -13.58 5.77 0.98
C LYS A 38 -14.24 6.80 1.89
N ALA A 39 -15.07 6.35 2.83
CA ALA A 39 -15.72 7.24 3.79
C ALA A 39 -14.72 8.04 4.64
N SER A 40 -13.60 7.41 5.04
CA SER A 40 -12.54 8.08 5.80
C SER A 40 -11.79 9.12 4.96
N LYS A 41 -11.53 8.81 3.68
CA LYS A 41 -10.96 9.75 2.71
C LYS A 41 -11.89 10.95 2.50
N GLU A 42 -13.18 10.72 2.27
CA GLU A 42 -14.16 11.80 2.07
C GLU A 42 -14.31 12.69 3.31
N ALA A 43 -14.34 12.10 4.51
CA ALA A 43 -14.37 12.86 5.75
C ALA A 43 -13.12 13.73 5.93
N THR A 44 -11.95 13.21 5.55
CA THR A 44 -10.67 13.95 5.58
C THR A 44 -10.70 15.16 4.64
N LEU A 45 -11.19 14.98 3.41
CA LEU A 45 -11.33 16.07 2.45
C LEU A 45 -12.36 17.11 2.91
N THR A 46 -13.50 16.65 3.45
CA THR A 46 -14.56 17.52 3.98
C THR A 46 -14.07 18.37 5.15
N ALA A 47 -13.17 17.83 5.97
CA ALA A 47 -12.53 18.56 7.07
C ALA A 47 -11.48 19.59 6.61
N GLY A 48 -11.23 19.72 5.30
CA GLY A 48 -10.31 20.70 4.72
C GLY A 48 -8.86 20.22 4.61
N PHE A 49 -8.57 18.94 4.87
CA PHE A 49 -7.23 18.40 4.69
C PHE A 49 -6.97 18.03 3.22
N LEU A 50 -5.81 18.42 2.71
CA LEU A 50 -5.35 18.02 1.39
C LEU A 50 -4.65 16.67 1.48
N LEU A 51 -5.39 15.60 1.25
CA LEU A 51 -4.82 14.26 1.14
C LEU A 51 -3.99 14.16 -0.16
N GLU A 52 -2.82 13.53 -0.08
CA GLU A 52 -1.94 13.28 -1.22
C GLU A 52 -1.94 11.78 -1.56
N THR A 53 -1.55 10.93 -0.60
CA THR A 53 -1.46 9.48 -0.79
C THR A 53 -2.48 8.73 0.07
N GLN A 54 -3.26 7.86 -0.55
CA GLN A 54 -4.09 6.87 0.13
C GLN A 54 -3.32 5.56 0.31
N TRP A 55 -3.26 5.03 1.52
CA TRP A 55 -2.67 3.73 1.80
C TRP A 55 -3.76 2.68 2.00
N ILE A 56 -3.41 1.41 1.83
CA ILE A 56 -4.25 0.31 2.29
C ILE A 56 -3.42 -0.73 3.05
N ASP A 57 -3.95 -1.17 4.18
CA ASP A 57 -3.38 -2.23 5.02
C ASP A 57 -3.93 -3.60 4.61
N ILE A 58 -3.45 -4.69 5.20
CA ILE A 58 -3.69 -6.09 4.81
C ILE A 58 -5.14 -6.53 4.52
N PRO A 59 -6.23 -5.92 5.05
CA PRO A 59 -7.58 -6.44 4.80
C PRO A 59 -8.00 -6.51 3.32
N TYR A 60 -7.33 -5.78 2.41
CA TYR A 60 -7.65 -5.84 0.97
C TYR A 60 -7.24 -7.14 0.29
N MET A 61 -6.40 -7.96 0.93
CA MET A 61 -5.88 -9.20 0.37
C MET A 61 -6.88 -10.34 0.59
N VAL A 62 -6.89 -11.32 -0.31
CA VAL A 62 -7.64 -12.55 -0.13
C VAL A 62 -6.98 -13.36 0.98
N ALA A 63 -7.68 -13.54 2.10
CA ALA A 63 -7.20 -14.29 3.26
C ALA A 63 -5.81 -13.83 3.78
N PHE A 64 -5.48 -12.55 3.63
CA PHE A 64 -4.19 -11.95 4.02
C PHE A 64 -2.98 -12.47 3.23
N GLU A 65 -3.19 -13.07 2.06
CA GLU A 65 -2.10 -13.54 1.19
C GLU A 65 -1.55 -12.38 0.33
N ASP A 66 -0.24 -12.17 0.39
CA ASP A 66 0.44 -11.17 -0.43
C ASP A 66 0.16 -11.37 -1.93
N PHE A 67 0.16 -10.25 -2.66
CA PHE A 67 -0.06 -10.20 -4.11
C PHE A 67 -1.45 -10.70 -4.56
N THR A 68 -2.42 -10.71 -3.65
CA THR A 68 -3.84 -10.93 -3.96
C THR A 68 -4.67 -9.69 -3.68
N VAL A 69 -5.83 -9.56 -4.33
CA VAL A 69 -6.76 -8.44 -4.12
C VAL A 69 -8.19 -9.00 -4.03
N ASP A 70 -8.88 -8.69 -2.94
CA ASP A 70 -10.25 -9.13 -2.65
C ASP A 70 -11.32 -8.27 -3.35
N ASP A 71 -11.14 -8.08 -4.66
CA ASP A 71 -11.86 -7.11 -5.50
C ASP A 71 -13.06 -7.70 -6.27
N GLU A 72 -13.40 -8.97 -6.06
CA GLU A 72 -14.51 -9.60 -6.78
C GLU A 72 -15.87 -9.04 -6.32
N GLU A 73 -16.84 -9.03 -7.22
CA GLU A 73 -18.18 -8.53 -6.91
C GLU A 73 -18.79 -9.25 -5.69
N GLY A 74 -19.30 -8.48 -4.72
CA GLY A 74 -19.84 -8.98 -3.47
C GLY A 74 -18.80 -9.21 -2.35
N ARG A 75 -17.51 -9.00 -2.63
CA ARG A 75 -16.44 -9.06 -1.62
C ARG A 75 -16.23 -7.69 -0.94
N PRO A 76 -15.63 -7.65 0.26
CA PRO A 76 -15.41 -6.42 1.03
C PRO A 76 -14.66 -5.30 0.30
N PHE A 77 -13.81 -5.63 -0.67
CA PHE A 77 -12.98 -4.67 -1.41
C PHE A 77 -13.37 -4.48 -2.88
N ALA A 78 -14.53 -4.97 -3.30
CA ALA A 78 -15.02 -4.82 -4.67
C ALA A 78 -15.01 -3.38 -5.21
N GLY A 79 -14.44 -3.19 -6.39
CA GLY A 79 -14.20 -1.92 -7.08
C GLY A 79 -12.91 -1.19 -6.68
N ILE A 80 -12.03 -1.75 -5.85
CA ILE A 80 -10.79 -1.06 -5.44
C ILE A 80 -9.79 -0.92 -6.58
N VAL A 81 -9.65 -1.91 -7.47
CA VAL A 81 -8.68 -1.81 -8.58
C VAL A 81 -9.10 -0.71 -9.55
N ASP A 82 -10.38 -0.67 -9.91
CA ASP A 82 -10.96 0.37 -10.75
C ASP A 82 -10.81 1.77 -10.12
N TYR A 83 -11.07 1.89 -8.82
CA TYR A 83 -10.88 3.13 -8.08
C TYR A 83 -9.44 3.65 -8.11
N VAL A 84 -8.46 2.77 -7.91
CA VAL A 84 -7.04 3.15 -7.97
C VAL A 84 -6.66 3.56 -9.39
N ALA A 85 -7.08 2.78 -10.40
CA ALA A 85 -6.75 3.04 -11.79
C ALA A 85 -7.39 4.32 -12.33
N ASN A 86 -8.65 4.57 -12.00
CA ASN A 86 -9.45 5.60 -12.66
C ASN A 86 -9.76 6.81 -11.78
N GLU A 87 -10.03 6.63 -10.48
CA GLU A 87 -10.39 7.77 -9.61
C GLU A 87 -9.16 8.45 -9.01
N LEU A 88 -8.26 7.70 -8.37
CA LEU A 88 -7.09 8.30 -7.71
C LEU A 88 -6.15 8.97 -8.71
N GLN A 89 -5.86 8.28 -9.82
CA GLN A 89 -4.98 8.83 -10.87
C GLN A 89 -5.58 10.07 -11.52
N ALA A 90 -6.88 10.10 -11.82
CA ALA A 90 -7.55 11.27 -12.38
C ALA A 90 -7.51 12.50 -11.45
N ASN A 91 -7.37 12.29 -10.14
CA ASN A 91 -7.28 13.34 -9.13
C ASN A 91 -5.84 13.65 -8.70
N ASN A 92 -4.83 13.15 -9.43
CA ASN A 92 -3.40 13.33 -9.12
C ASN A 92 -3.04 12.92 -7.68
N ARG A 93 -3.58 11.78 -7.24
CA ARG A 93 -3.32 11.17 -5.93
C ARG A 93 -2.57 9.85 -6.11
N HIS A 94 -1.77 9.51 -5.12
CA HIS A 94 -0.99 8.28 -5.12
C HIS A 94 -1.65 7.21 -4.23
N PHE A 95 -1.34 5.95 -4.53
CA PHE A 95 -1.83 4.79 -3.79
C PHE A 95 -0.66 3.91 -3.37
N ILE A 96 -0.64 3.48 -2.11
CA ILE A 96 0.38 2.58 -1.58
C ILE A 96 -0.28 1.39 -0.88
N PRO A 97 -0.22 0.18 -1.45
CA PRO A 97 -0.57 -1.05 -0.74
C PRO A 97 0.58 -1.54 0.14
N ILE A 98 0.25 -2.15 1.28
CA ILE A 98 1.20 -2.93 2.07
C ILE A 98 1.46 -4.30 1.41
N ILE A 99 2.65 -4.84 1.66
CA ILE A 99 3.09 -6.21 1.35
C ILE A 99 3.93 -6.69 2.55
N ASP A 100 3.71 -7.93 2.99
CA ASP A 100 4.51 -8.57 4.03
C ASP A 100 5.68 -9.38 3.43
N ALA A 101 6.54 -9.94 4.28
CA ALA A 101 7.69 -10.73 3.81
C ALA A 101 7.37 -12.23 3.65
N GLY A 102 6.32 -12.70 4.32
CA GLY A 102 6.00 -14.12 4.43
C GLY A 102 4.95 -14.53 3.40
N ILE A 103 5.28 -15.51 2.56
CA ILE A 103 4.31 -16.12 1.65
C ILE A 103 3.68 -17.32 2.35
N GLY A 104 2.35 -17.33 2.47
CA GLY A 104 1.62 -18.43 3.10
C GLY A 104 1.88 -19.76 2.40
N PRO A 105 1.98 -20.90 3.12
CA PRO A 105 2.15 -22.23 2.54
C PRO A 105 0.82 -22.78 1.99
N VAL A 106 0.06 -21.94 1.31
CA VAL A 106 -1.10 -22.30 0.51
C VAL A 106 -0.60 -22.61 -0.90
N GLU A 107 -1.27 -23.48 -1.65
CA GLU A 107 -0.94 -23.75 -3.06
C GLU A 107 -1.32 -22.56 -3.97
N SER A 108 -0.82 -21.36 -3.63
CA SER A 108 -0.88 -20.16 -4.47
C SER A 108 0.27 -20.18 -5.48
N GLN A 109 0.09 -19.46 -6.59
CA GLN A 109 1.15 -19.28 -7.60
C GLN A 109 2.45 -18.77 -6.96
N TYR A 110 2.36 -17.79 -6.06
CA TYR A 110 3.53 -17.16 -5.44
C TYR A 110 4.30 -18.10 -4.50
N TYR A 111 3.60 -18.98 -3.79
CA TYR A 111 4.25 -20.01 -2.99
C TYR A 111 4.96 -21.06 -3.87
N ILE A 112 4.28 -21.52 -4.93
CA ILE A 112 4.84 -22.49 -5.89
C ILE A 112 6.09 -21.91 -6.57
N ASP A 113 6.00 -20.69 -7.09
CA ASP A 113 7.13 -19.99 -7.72
C ASP A 113 8.32 -19.86 -6.75
N GLY A 114 8.04 -19.55 -5.48
CA GLY A 114 9.07 -19.43 -4.45
C GLY A 114 9.77 -20.76 -4.15
N ILE A 115 9.03 -21.87 -4.15
CA ILE A 115 9.60 -23.22 -3.98
C ILE A 115 10.43 -23.61 -5.20
N GLU A 116 9.90 -23.42 -6.41
CA GLU A 116 10.60 -23.74 -7.67
C GLU A 116 11.90 -22.94 -7.82
N ALA A 117 11.89 -21.68 -7.39
CA ALA A 117 13.06 -20.80 -7.39
C ALA A 117 14.03 -21.06 -6.22
N GLY A 118 13.62 -21.81 -5.19
CA GLY A 118 14.45 -22.08 -4.01
C GLY A 118 14.81 -20.83 -3.21
N ILE A 119 13.87 -19.88 -3.08
CA ILE A 119 14.13 -18.55 -2.46
C ILE A 119 13.67 -18.41 -1.01
N PHE A 120 13.02 -19.42 -0.45
CA PHE A 120 12.67 -19.46 0.97
C PHE A 120 13.90 -19.81 1.83
N ILE A 121 13.96 -19.24 3.03
CA ILE A 121 15.01 -19.48 4.03
C ILE A 121 14.77 -20.82 4.75
#